data_AF-A0A923QQ51-F1
#
_entry.id   AF-A0A923QQ51-F1
#
_cell.length_a   1.000
_cell.length_b   1.000
_cell.length_c   1.000
_cell.angle_alpha   90.00
_cell.angle_beta   90.00
_cell.angle_gamma   90.00
#
_symmetry.space_group_name_H-M   'P 1'
#
loop_
_entity.id
_entity.type
_entity.pdbx_description
1 polymer ?
#
loop_
_entity_poly.entity_id
_entity_poly.type
_entity_poly.pdbx_seq_one_letter_code
_entity_poly.pdbx_strand_id
1 'polypeptide(L)'
;MDVYYKLERDIHKLNNLVNEIRAYNEQEMLEAFTDLIRHQSFLTTLLSDYNATLSRKKLTLVVYDLVLIWKFFCNDPKANKVQPSDELFESIKLKNQHFLKYVSGEPDGDEKTEIISNQMGKIQSEPLLNIIYSKYSPGKEKYDGAILLDLQSLVEYFDKVVYG
;
A
#
# COMPACT_ATOMS: atom_id res chain seq x y z
N MET A 1 24.69 6.36 -13.77
CA MET A 1 24.60 5.43 -12.64
C MET A 1 23.32 4.65 -12.87
N ASP A 2 23.45 3.38 -13.26
CA ASP A 2 22.44 2.60 -13.98
C ASP A 2 21.14 2.38 -13.18
N VAL A 3 20.01 2.56 -13.86
CA VAL A 3 18.65 2.31 -13.35
C VAL A 3 18.54 0.93 -12.69
N TYR A 4 19.29 -0.04 -13.22
CA TYR A 4 19.38 -1.41 -12.73
C TYR A 4 19.94 -1.52 -11.30
N TYR A 5 21.01 -0.80 -10.97
CA TYR A 5 21.62 -0.82 -9.63
C TYR A 5 20.74 -0.15 -8.58
N LYS A 6 19.93 0.84 -8.98
CA LYS A 6 18.96 1.48 -8.09
C LYS A 6 17.83 0.50 -7.76
N LEU A 7 17.31 -0.20 -8.77
CA LEU A 7 16.24 -1.19 -8.62
C LEU A 7 16.64 -2.37 -7.74
N GLU A 8 17.82 -2.96 -7.95
CA GLU A 8 18.33 -4.08 -7.13
C GLU A 8 18.51 -3.69 -5.66
N ARG A 9 19.05 -2.50 -5.40
CA ARG A 9 19.23 -1.97 -4.04
C ARG A 9 17.90 -1.75 -3.34
N ASP A 10 16.91 -1.24 -4.05
CA ASP A 10 15.59 -0.93 -3.50
C ASP A 10 14.80 -2.24 -3.24
N ILE A 11 14.95 -3.27 -4.07
CA ILE A 11 14.44 -4.63 -3.83
C ILE A 11 15.11 -5.29 -2.61
N HIS A 12 16.43 -5.17 -2.47
CA HIS A 12 17.14 -5.77 -1.34
C HIS A 12 16.75 -5.13 -0.01
N LYS A 13 16.64 -3.79 0.02
CA LYS A 13 16.11 -3.06 1.19
C LYS A 13 14.69 -3.49 1.54
N LEU A 14 13.83 -3.63 0.54
CA LEU A 14 12.45 -4.05 0.72
C LEU A 14 12.35 -5.50 1.25
N ASN A 15 13.17 -6.41 0.74
CA ASN A 15 13.23 -7.79 1.24
C ASN A 15 13.73 -7.87 2.70
N ASN A 16 14.75 -7.08 3.04
CA ASN A 16 15.23 -6.99 4.41
C ASN A 16 14.12 -6.47 5.34
N LEU A 17 13.40 -5.43 4.91
CA LEU A 17 12.28 -4.88 5.67
C LEU A 17 11.15 -5.91 5.86
N VAL A 18 10.79 -6.65 4.80
CA VAL A 18 9.79 -7.73 4.89
C VAL A 18 10.23 -8.80 5.87
N ASN A 19 11.50 -9.21 5.85
CA ASN A 19 12.01 -10.21 6.78
C ASN A 19 12.04 -9.70 8.22
N GLU A 20 12.39 -8.44 8.43
CA GLU A 20 12.37 -7.78 9.73
C GLU A 20 10.95 -7.79 10.32
N ILE A 21 9.96 -7.31 9.58
CA ILE A 21 8.57 -7.24 10.07
C ILE A 21 7.99 -8.65 10.28
N ARG A 22 8.36 -9.64 9.46
CA ARG A 22 7.97 -11.05 9.70
C ARG A 22 8.50 -11.61 11.01
N ALA A 23 9.63 -11.10 11.50
CA ALA A 23 10.23 -11.53 12.74
C ALA A 23 9.63 -10.80 13.97
N TYR A 24 8.82 -9.77 13.76
CA TYR A 24 8.21 -9.03 14.86
C TYR A 24 7.30 -9.92 15.70
N ASN A 25 7.48 -9.83 17.02
CA ASN A 25 6.52 -10.33 17.98
C ASN A 25 5.30 -9.39 18.09
N GLU A 26 4.30 -9.78 18.89
CA GLU A 26 3.06 -9.01 19.05
C GLU A 26 3.30 -7.58 19.57
N GLN A 27 4.25 -7.40 20.48
CA GLN A 27 4.59 -6.09 21.04
C GLN A 27 5.26 -5.20 19.99
N GLU A 28 6.24 -5.73 19.25
CA GLU A 28 6.93 -4.99 18.19
C GLU A 28 5.96 -4.57 17.07
N MET A 29 5.04 -5.46 16.68
CA MET A 29 3.96 -5.14 15.75
C MET A 29 3.06 -4.04 16.28
N LEU A 30 2.66 -4.10 17.56
CA LEU A 30 1.81 -3.09 18.19
C LEU A 30 2.51 -1.73 18.27
N GLU A 31 3.79 -1.69 18.60
CA GLU A 31 4.58 -0.48 18.66
C GLU A 31 4.72 0.18 17.28
N ALA A 32 5.06 -0.62 16.25
CA ALA A 32 5.17 -0.14 14.89
C ALA A 32 3.82 0.38 14.36
N PHE A 33 2.74 -0.31 14.70
CA PHE A 33 1.39 0.10 14.34
C PHE A 33 0.94 1.37 15.07
N THR A 34 1.26 1.49 16.37
CA THR A 34 0.97 2.70 17.16
C THR A 34 1.71 3.91 16.62
N ASP A 35 2.97 3.71 16.20
CA ASP A 35 3.77 4.75 15.57
C ASP A 35 3.16 5.22 14.24
N LEU A 36 2.68 4.30 13.41
CA LEU A 36 1.92 4.63 12.20
C LEU A 36 0.69 5.48 12.52
N ILE A 37 -0.16 5.04 13.46
CA ILE A 37 -1.40 5.75 13.82
C ILE A 37 -1.12 7.15 14.39
N ARG A 38 -0.02 7.33 15.13
CA ARG A 38 0.39 8.64 15.65
C ARG A 38 0.66 9.64 14.53
N HIS A 39 1.24 9.19 13.41
CA HIS A 39 1.57 10.04 12.27
C HIS A 39 0.43 10.14 11.26
N GLN A 40 -0.39 9.09 11.13
CA GLN A 40 -1.45 8.99 10.13
C GLN A 40 -2.76 8.56 10.80
N SER A 41 -3.37 9.47 11.56
CA SER A 41 -4.56 9.19 12.37
C SER A 41 -5.76 8.68 11.56
N PHE A 42 -5.88 9.06 10.28
CA PHE A 42 -6.97 8.64 9.40
C PHE A 42 -7.03 7.13 9.17
N LEU A 43 -5.91 6.42 9.32
CA LEU A 43 -5.86 4.97 9.21
C LEU A 43 -6.65 4.26 10.32
N THR A 44 -6.97 4.95 11.43
CA THR A 44 -7.88 4.42 12.44
C THR A 44 -9.30 4.21 11.91
N THR A 45 -9.78 5.13 11.06
CA THR A 45 -11.07 5.02 10.38
C THR A 45 -11.06 3.84 9.42
N LEU A 46 -10.03 3.75 8.58
CA LEU A 46 -9.85 2.64 7.63
C LEU A 46 -9.89 1.27 8.33
N LEU A 47 -9.20 1.15 9.47
CA LEU A 47 -9.16 -0.10 10.21
C LEU A 47 -10.44 -0.42 10.97
N SER A 48 -11.19 0.59 11.40
CA SER A 48 -12.50 0.38 12.04
C SER A 48 -13.47 -0.29 11.07
N ASP A 49 -13.46 0.15 9.81
CA ASP A 49 -14.28 -0.44 8.73
C ASP A 49 -13.88 -1.91 8.46
N TYR A 50 -12.59 -2.21 8.49
CA TYR A 50 -12.09 -3.58 8.33
C TYR A 50 -12.38 -4.48 9.53
N ASN A 51 -12.26 -3.98 10.75
CA ASN A 51 -12.52 -4.76 11.96
C ASN A 51 -13.99 -5.22 12.04
N ALA A 52 -14.92 -4.44 11.48
CA ALA A 52 -16.33 -4.81 11.41
C ALA A 52 -16.64 -5.91 10.37
N THR A 53 -15.75 -6.13 9.39
CA THR A 53 -16.08 -6.90 8.18
C THR A 53 -15.13 -8.08 7.91
N LEU A 54 -13.90 -8.05 8.43
CA LEU A 54 -12.86 -9.03 8.14
C LEU A 54 -12.69 -10.06 9.26
N SER A 55 -12.25 -11.26 8.89
CA SER A 55 -11.80 -12.26 9.87
C SER A 55 -10.53 -11.78 10.58
N ARG A 56 -10.28 -12.28 11.81
CA ARG A 56 -9.07 -11.94 12.57
C ARG A 56 -7.78 -12.19 11.77
N LYS A 57 -7.69 -13.33 11.07
CA LYS A 57 -6.54 -13.67 10.22
C LYS A 57 -6.32 -12.63 9.11
N LYS A 58 -7.40 -12.18 8.49
CA LYS A 58 -7.35 -11.20 7.41
C LYS A 58 -7.01 -9.81 7.94
N LEU A 59 -7.56 -9.43 9.09
CA LEU A 59 -7.22 -8.18 9.76
C LEU A 59 -5.73 -8.14 10.13
N THR A 60 -5.16 -9.25 10.64
CA THR A 60 -3.72 -9.36 10.89
C THR A 60 -2.89 -9.15 9.63
N LEU A 61 -3.31 -9.71 8.48
CA LEU A 61 -2.64 -9.47 7.20
C LEU A 61 -2.66 -7.99 6.81
N VAL A 62 -3.81 -7.33 6.95
CA VAL A 62 -3.94 -5.90 6.66
C VAL A 62 -3.04 -5.06 7.57
N VAL A 63 -3.04 -5.34 8.89
CA VAL A 63 -2.17 -4.64 9.83
C VAL A 63 -0.69 -4.82 9.46
N TYR A 64 -0.30 -6.03 9.06
CA TYR A 64 1.05 -6.28 8.55
C TYR A 64 1.37 -5.40 7.33
N ASP A 65 0.46 -5.32 6.36
CA ASP A 65 0.68 -4.52 5.15
C ASP A 65 0.73 -3.02 5.45
N LEU A 66 -0.11 -2.52 6.36
CA LEU A 66 -0.04 -1.13 6.82
C LEU A 66 1.29 -0.82 7.50
N VAL A 67 1.79 -1.69 8.37
CA VAL A 67 3.09 -1.53 9.02
C VAL A 67 4.24 -1.61 8.01
N LEU A 68 4.16 -2.50 7.02
CA LEU A 68 5.14 -2.59 5.94
C LEU A 68 5.21 -1.30 5.13
N ILE A 69 4.07 -0.75 4.73
CA ILE A 69 4.00 0.53 4.03
C ILE A 69 4.61 1.63 4.90
N TRP A 70 4.22 1.71 6.17
CA TRP A 70 4.76 2.72 7.08
C TRP A 70 6.27 2.67 7.19
N LYS A 71 6.82 1.49 7.51
CA LYS A 71 8.27 1.32 7.70
C LYS A 71 9.08 1.58 6.43
N PHE A 72 8.46 1.40 5.26
CA PHE A 72 9.10 1.74 3.99
C PHE A 72 9.32 3.26 3.85
N PHE A 73 8.37 4.09 4.30
CA PHE A 73 8.41 5.54 4.12
C PHE A 73 8.86 6.33 5.36
N CYS A 74 8.75 5.80 6.57
CA CYS A 74 8.92 6.55 7.83
C CYS A 74 10.31 7.14 8.05
N ASN A 75 11.33 6.66 7.33
CA ASN A 75 12.68 7.23 7.40
C ASN A 75 12.81 8.51 6.57
N ASP A 76 11.85 8.82 5.70
CA ASP A 76 11.83 10.09 4.99
C ASP A 76 11.17 11.19 5.86
N PRO A 77 11.87 12.32 6.12
CA PRO A 77 11.32 13.40 6.92
C PRO A 77 10.00 13.97 6.39
N LYS A 78 9.72 13.88 5.08
CA LYS A 78 8.45 14.34 4.50
C LYS A 78 7.27 13.46 4.94
N ALA A 79 7.47 12.13 5.01
CA ALA A 79 6.44 11.19 5.44
C ALA A 79 5.98 11.43 6.88
N ASN A 80 6.88 11.93 7.74
CA ASN A 80 6.60 12.25 9.14
C ASN A 80 6.03 13.66 9.35
N LYS A 81 6.23 14.58 8.39
CA LYS A 81 5.88 16.01 8.52
C LYS A 81 4.54 16.39 7.89
N VAL A 82 4.05 15.60 6.93
CA VAL A 82 2.74 15.89 6.33
C VAL A 82 1.66 15.56 7.35
N GLN A 83 0.94 16.60 7.78
CA GLN A 83 -0.31 16.41 8.52
C GLN A 83 -1.26 15.57 7.65
N PRO A 84 -1.95 14.59 8.23
CA PRO A 84 -2.85 13.71 7.51
C PRO A 84 -3.93 14.56 6.84
N SER A 85 -3.86 14.64 5.52
CA SER A 85 -4.96 15.16 4.72
C SER A 85 -5.75 13.96 4.26
N ASP A 86 -6.81 13.62 5.01
CA ASP A 86 -7.84 12.67 4.59
C ASP A 86 -8.26 12.99 3.16
N GLU A 87 -8.36 14.27 2.80
CA GLU A 87 -8.69 14.74 1.45
C GLU A 87 -7.71 14.27 0.38
N LEU A 88 -6.39 14.28 0.65
CA LEU A 88 -5.40 13.80 -0.32
C LEU A 88 -5.55 12.30 -0.52
N PHE A 89 -5.62 11.53 0.57
CA PHE A 89 -5.83 10.09 0.50
C PHE A 89 -7.15 9.73 -0.21
N GLU A 90 -8.25 10.39 0.16
CA GLU A 90 -9.56 10.19 -0.47
C GLU A 90 -9.56 10.60 -1.96
N SER A 91 -8.85 11.66 -2.34
CA SER A 91 -8.71 12.04 -3.75
C SER A 91 -8.00 10.96 -4.58
N ILE A 92 -6.95 10.34 -4.01
CA ILE A 92 -6.19 9.27 -4.63
C ILE A 92 -7.05 8.02 -4.71
N LYS A 93 -7.72 7.66 -3.61
CA LYS A 93 -8.65 6.53 -3.55
C LYS A 93 -9.77 6.65 -4.57
N LEU A 94 -10.41 7.81 -4.67
CA LEU A 94 -11.43 8.09 -5.69
C LEU A 94 -10.88 7.94 -7.11
N LYS A 95 -9.70 8.51 -7.39
CA LYS A 95 -9.04 8.36 -8.68
C LYS A 95 -8.80 6.89 -9.03
N ASN A 96 -8.34 6.09 -8.06
CA ASN A 96 -8.08 4.67 -8.26
C ASN A 96 -9.38 3.87 -8.45
N GLN A 97 -10.46 4.21 -7.75
CA GLN A 97 -11.79 3.66 -7.99
C GLN A 97 -12.30 3.96 -9.40
N HIS A 98 -12.13 5.20 -9.87
CA HIS A 98 -12.51 5.60 -11.22
C HIS A 98 -11.71 4.83 -12.27
N PHE A 99 -10.41 4.66 -12.05
CA PHE A 99 -9.56 3.87 -12.94
C PHE A 99 -9.99 2.40 -13.01
N LEU A 100 -10.29 1.77 -11.87
CA LEU A 100 -10.79 0.39 -11.87
C LEU A 100 -12.11 0.25 -12.61
N LYS A 101 -13.04 1.20 -12.45
CA LYS A 101 -14.31 1.20 -13.20
C LYS A 101 -14.09 1.36 -14.70
N TYR A 102 -13.18 2.25 -15.09
CA TYR A 102 -12.79 2.46 -16.48
C TYR A 102 -12.24 1.17 -17.10
N VAL A 103 -11.22 0.58 -16.48
CA VAL A 103 -10.58 -0.67 -16.92
C VAL A 103 -11.57 -1.86 -16.94
N SER A 104 -12.55 -1.88 -16.04
CA SER A 104 -13.59 -2.93 -16.02
C SER A 104 -14.52 -2.88 -17.23
N GLY A 105 -14.66 -1.71 -17.86
CA GLY A 105 -15.44 -1.53 -19.09
C GLY A 105 -14.65 -1.84 -20.37
N GLU A 106 -13.32 -1.95 -20.28
CA GLU A 106 -12.45 -2.23 -21.42
C GLU A 106 -12.42 -3.73 -21.75
N PRO A 107 -12.45 -4.11 -23.04
CA PRO A 107 -12.36 -5.50 -23.47
C PRO A 107 -11.04 -6.13 -22.99
N ASP A 108 -11.11 -7.40 -22.60
CA ASP A 108 -9.92 -8.14 -22.17
C ASP A 108 -8.94 -8.30 -23.35
N GLY A 109 -7.69 -7.89 -23.15
CA GLY A 109 -6.66 -7.90 -24.20
C GLY A 109 -5.41 -7.10 -23.85
N ASP A 110 -4.52 -6.96 -24.83
CA ASP A 110 -3.23 -6.27 -24.69
C ASP A 110 -3.40 -4.79 -24.32
N GLU A 111 -4.42 -4.11 -24.86
CA GLU A 111 -4.73 -2.70 -24.55
C GLU A 111 -5.05 -2.49 -23.06
N LYS A 112 -5.88 -3.37 -22.48
CA LYS A 112 -6.21 -3.34 -21.05
C LYS A 112 -4.98 -3.56 -20.18
N THR A 113 -4.10 -4.47 -20.60
CA THR A 113 -2.83 -4.77 -19.92
C THR A 113 -1.86 -3.58 -20.00
N GLU A 114 -1.77 -2.92 -21.15
CA GLU A 114 -0.95 -1.73 -21.37
C GLU A 114 -1.44 -0.55 -20.51
N ILE A 115 -2.76 -0.34 -20.41
CA ILE A 115 -3.36 0.71 -19.57
C ILE A 115 -3.02 0.48 -18.08
N ILE A 116 -3.11 -0.76 -17.60
CA ILE A 116 -2.74 -1.13 -16.22
C ILE A 116 -1.24 -0.92 -15.99
N SER A 117 -0.40 -1.42 -16.89
CA SER A 117 1.06 -1.28 -16.81
C SER A 117 1.50 0.19 -16.78
N ASN A 118 0.90 1.02 -17.64
CA ASN A 118 1.17 2.45 -17.70
C ASN A 118 0.74 3.21 -16.44
N GLN A 119 -0.29 2.74 -15.71
CA GLN A 119 -0.60 3.30 -14.40
C GLN A 119 0.37 2.84 -13.32
N MET A 120 0.69 1.54 -13.27
CA MET A 120 1.61 1.01 -12.27
C MET A 120 3.01 1.61 -12.38
N GLY A 121 3.51 1.82 -13.61
CA GLY A 121 4.82 2.46 -13.85
C GLY A 121 4.92 3.93 -13.43
N LYS A 122 3.82 4.56 -13.01
CA LYS A 122 3.82 5.92 -12.43
C LYS A 122 4.06 5.92 -10.92
N ILE A 123 4.00 4.77 -10.28
CA ILE A 123 4.18 4.61 -8.83
C ILE A 123 5.65 4.29 -8.59
N GLN A 124 6.37 5.15 -7.88
CA GLN A 124 7.81 4.95 -7.64
C GLN A 124 8.06 3.74 -6.73
N SER A 125 7.10 3.43 -5.86
CA SER A 125 7.12 2.28 -4.96
C SER A 125 6.40 1.05 -5.55
N GLU A 126 6.41 0.87 -6.87
CA GLU A 126 5.86 -0.32 -7.54
C GLU A 126 6.34 -1.66 -6.92
N PRO A 127 7.63 -1.86 -6.56
CA PRO A 127 8.06 -3.10 -5.94
C PRO A 127 7.34 -3.42 -4.62
N LEU A 128 7.00 -2.40 -3.83
CA LEU A 128 6.23 -2.55 -2.58
C LEU A 128 4.79 -3.03 -2.90
N LEU A 129 4.16 -2.47 -3.94
CA LEU A 129 2.84 -2.91 -4.39
C LEU A 129 2.84 -4.35 -4.86
N ASN A 130 3.85 -4.78 -5.62
CA ASN A 130 3.95 -6.15 -6.08
C ASN A 130 4.05 -7.15 -4.91
N ILE A 131 4.77 -6.79 -3.84
CA ILE A 131 4.81 -7.60 -2.61
C ILE A 131 3.44 -7.66 -1.94
N ILE A 132 2.73 -6.54 -1.84
CA ILE A 132 1.37 -6.51 -1.27
C ILE A 132 0.45 -7.39 -2.12
N TYR A 133 0.36 -7.16 -3.42
CA TYR A 133 -0.49 -7.92 -4.34
C TYR A 133 -0.22 -9.42 -4.30
N SER A 134 1.03 -9.85 -4.17
CA SER A 134 1.36 -11.29 -4.07
C SER A 134 0.69 -12.01 -2.89
N LYS A 135 0.29 -11.29 -1.84
CA LYS A 135 -0.38 -11.85 -0.65
C LYS A 135 -1.89 -12.00 -0.82
N TYR A 136 -2.47 -11.35 -1.83
CA TYR A 136 -3.90 -11.35 -2.12
C TYR A 136 -4.12 -12.12 -3.42
N SER A 137 -4.84 -13.24 -3.35
CA SER A 137 -5.21 -13.98 -4.57
C SER A 137 -6.47 -13.35 -5.18
N PRO A 138 -6.47 -12.97 -6.48
CA PRO A 138 -7.69 -12.52 -7.14
C PRO A 138 -8.79 -13.59 -6.99
N GLY A 139 -9.93 -13.21 -6.42
CA GLY A 139 -11.13 -14.06 -6.37
C GLY A 139 -11.25 -15.05 -5.20
N LYS A 140 -10.31 -15.10 -4.23
CA LYS A 140 -10.46 -15.99 -3.06
C LYS A 140 -11.40 -15.45 -1.99
N GLU A 141 -11.41 -14.14 -1.76
CA GLU A 141 -12.29 -13.52 -0.76
C GLU A 141 -12.95 -12.24 -1.29
N LYS A 142 -14.21 -12.03 -0.88
CA LYS A 142 -15.08 -10.93 -1.33
C LYS A 142 -14.48 -9.53 -1.13
N TYR A 143 -13.56 -9.37 -0.18
CA TYR A 143 -13.00 -8.08 0.23
C TYR A 143 -11.60 -7.80 -0.32
N ASP A 144 -10.98 -8.75 -1.05
CA ASP A 144 -9.60 -8.59 -1.52
C ASP A 144 -9.44 -7.39 -2.44
N GLY A 145 -10.39 -7.14 -3.35
CA GLY A 145 -10.32 -6.00 -4.25
C GLY A 145 -10.41 -4.64 -3.54
N ALA A 146 -11.26 -4.51 -2.52
CA ALA A 146 -11.41 -3.27 -1.75
C ALA A 146 -10.16 -2.99 -0.90
N ILE A 147 -9.64 -4.01 -0.23
CA ILE A 147 -8.41 -3.90 0.56
C ILE A 147 -7.23 -3.53 -0.33
N LEU A 148 -7.07 -4.20 -1.48
CA LEU A 148 -5.97 -3.91 -2.40
C LEU A 148 -6.03 -2.48 -2.95
N LEU A 149 -7.22 -1.98 -3.24
CA LEU A 149 -7.43 -0.60 -3.67
C LEU A 149 -7.02 0.39 -2.57
N ASP A 150 -7.41 0.14 -1.32
CA ASP A 150 -7.05 1.00 -0.20
C ASP A 150 -5.54 0.99 0.07
N LEU A 151 -4.91 -0.19 0.06
CA LEU A 151 -3.45 -0.33 0.22
C LEU A 151 -2.68 0.32 -0.94
N GLN A 152 -3.16 0.16 -2.17
CA GLN A 152 -2.58 0.84 -3.33
C GLN A 152 -2.65 2.36 -3.18
N SER A 153 -3.81 2.86 -2.81
CA SER A 153 -4.04 4.30 -2.62
C SER A 153 -3.17 4.86 -1.50
N LEU A 154 -2.90 4.06 -0.47
CA LEU A 154 -1.99 4.44 0.62
C LEU A 154 -0.53 4.50 0.16
N VAL A 155 -0.07 3.56 -0.65
CA VAL A 155 1.29 3.62 -1.24
C VAL A 155 1.41 4.85 -2.15
N GLU A 156 0.43 5.09 -3.01
CA GLU A 156 0.42 6.29 -3.88
C GLU A 156 0.38 7.60 -3.08
N TYR A 157 -0.34 7.62 -1.96
CA TYR A 157 -0.35 8.75 -1.04
C TYR A 157 1.04 9.04 -0.51
N PHE A 158 1.75 8.04 0.02
CA PHE A 158 3.11 8.23 0.52
C PHE A 158 4.11 8.56 -0.57
N ASP A 159 3.99 7.94 -1.75
CA ASP A 159 4.82 8.29 -2.91
C ASP A 159 4.65 9.76 -3.30
N LYS A 160 3.42 10.27 -3.30
CA LYS A 160 3.16 11.68 -3.60
C LYS A 160 3.67 12.61 -2.51
N VAL A 161 3.63 12.20 -1.26
CA VAL A 161 4.19 12.96 -0.12
C VAL A 161 5.72 13.02 -0.19
N VAL A 162 6.38 11.90 -0.51
CA VAL A 162 7.83 11.75 -0.44
C VAL A 162 8.50 12.25 -1.73
N TYR A 163 7.98 11.84 -2.89
CA TYR A 163 8.59 12.08 -4.20
C TYR A 163 7.88 13.15 -5.03
N GLY A 164 6.68 13.59 -4.64
CA GLY A 164 6.02 14.78 -5.18
C GLY A 164 6.65 16.07 -4.65
#